data_AF-A0A257W7H9-F1
#
_entry.id   AF-A0A257W7H9-F1
#
_cell.length_a   1.000
_cell.length_b   1.000
_cell.length_c   1.000
_cell.angle_alpha   90.00
_cell.angle_beta   90.00
_cell.angle_gamma   90.00
#
_symmetry.space_group_name_H-M   'P 1'
#
loop_
_entity.id
_entity.type
_entity.pdbx_description
1 polymer ?
#
loop_
_entity_poly.entity_id
_entity_poly.type
_entity_poly.pdbx_seq_one_letter_code
_entity_poly.pdbx_strand_id
1 'polypeptide(L)'
;MNLTSPSSNSIMVIAPYVDAGTWVFDDPSTGLVKEPFVAGIPEMIDVLVDGTGNYYRLDAPPMEGWICPALFRYYSAPPEHLYVKAEPITR
;
A
#
# COMPACT_ATOMS: atom_id res chain seq x y z
N MET A 1 9.72 6.37 -34.98
CA MET A 1 9.78 5.16 -34.13
C MET A 1 10.79 5.40 -33.04
N ASN A 2 10.32 5.63 -31.81
CA ASN A 2 11.04 5.31 -30.58
C ASN A 2 10.06 5.45 -29.41
N LEU A 3 9.35 4.36 -29.11
CA LEU A 3 8.66 4.22 -27.83
C LEU A 3 9.69 3.58 -26.89
N THR A 4 10.45 4.40 -26.20
CA THR A 4 11.30 3.94 -25.10
C THR A 4 10.38 3.35 -24.03
N SER A 5 10.33 2.03 -23.94
CA SER A 5 9.74 1.33 -22.80
C SER A 5 10.41 1.82 -21.52
N PRO A 6 9.67 2.30 -20.51
CA PRO A 6 10.31 2.71 -19.27
C PRO A 6 10.78 1.46 -18.52
N SER A 7 12.09 1.21 -18.53
CA SER A 7 12.74 0.43 -17.49
C SER A 7 12.78 1.30 -16.23
N SER A 8 11.86 1.10 -15.29
CA SER A 8 11.85 1.83 -14.02
C SER A 8 11.27 0.95 -12.92
N ASN A 9 12.00 0.77 -11.81
CA ASN A 9 11.55 0.00 -10.64
C ASN A 9 10.41 0.69 -9.85
N SER A 10 9.74 1.66 -10.47
CA SER A 10 8.71 2.51 -9.89
C SER A 10 7.34 1.86 -10.04
N ILE A 11 6.68 1.71 -8.89
CA ILE A 11 5.37 1.13 -8.69
C ILE A 11 4.32 1.88 -9.53
N MET A 12 3.58 1.14 -10.36
CA MET A 12 2.30 1.63 -10.89
C MET A 12 1.37 1.87 -9.71
N VAL A 13 0.87 3.10 -9.53
CA VAL A 13 -0.10 3.41 -8.48
C VAL A 13 -1.47 2.92 -8.94
N ILE A 14 -1.94 1.85 -8.33
CA ILE A 14 -3.33 1.40 -8.44
C ILE A 14 -4.10 2.09 -7.30
N ALA A 15 -5.25 2.69 -7.62
CA ALA A 15 -6.10 3.40 -6.66
C ALA A 15 -7.41 2.62 -6.45
N PRO A 16 -7.48 1.71 -5.46
CA PRO A 16 -8.69 0.96 -5.17
C PRO A 16 -9.82 1.85 -4.67
N TYR A 17 -11.05 1.50 -5.01
CA TYR A 17 -12.27 2.07 -4.44
C TYR A 17 -13.36 1.00 -4.34
N VAL A 18 -14.42 1.28 -3.57
CA VAL A 18 -15.53 0.33 -3.41
C VAL A 18 -16.61 0.59 -4.45
N ASP A 19 -16.99 -0.43 -5.21
CA ASP A 19 -18.14 -0.45 -6.12
C ASP A 19 -18.89 -1.78 -6.00
N ALA A 20 -20.22 -1.76 -6.08
CA ALA A 20 -21.07 -2.95 -5.97
C ALA A 20 -20.76 -3.87 -4.75
N GLY A 21 -20.24 -3.31 -3.66
CA GLY A 21 -19.92 -4.03 -2.43
C GLY A 21 -18.57 -4.76 -2.42
N THR A 22 -17.67 -4.48 -3.37
CA THR A 22 -16.29 -5.01 -3.37
C THR A 22 -15.27 -3.93 -3.75
N TRP A 23 -14.00 -4.19 -3.46
CA TRP A 23 -12.88 -3.36 -3.91
C TRP A 23 -12.60 -3.60 -5.39
N VAL A 24 -12.56 -2.51 -6.15
CA VAL A 24 -12.25 -2.48 -7.58
C VAL A 24 -11.17 -1.45 -7.88
N PHE A 25 -10.60 -1.48 -9.08
CA PHE A 25 -9.75 -0.41 -9.60
C PHE A 25 -10.00 -0.16 -11.08
N ASP A 26 -9.58 1.02 -11.54
CA ASP A 26 -9.55 1.39 -12.95
C ASP A 26 -8.10 1.48 -13.43
N ASP A 27 -7.85 1.08 -14.68
CA ASP A 27 -6.58 1.32 -15.37
C ASP A 27 -6.85 1.71 -16.83
N PRO A 28 -6.85 3.01 -17.15
CA PRO A 28 -7.08 3.50 -18.51
C PRO A 28 -6.06 3.01 -19.53
N SER A 29 -4.85 2.60 -19.11
CA SER A 29 -3.81 2.14 -20.02
C SER A 29 -4.10 0.74 -20.59
N THR A 30 -4.90 -0.04 -19.86
CA THR A 30 -5.33 -1.39 -20.24
C THR A 30 -6.82 -1.46 -20.59
N GLY A 31 -7.57 -0.38 -20.32
CA GLY A 31 -9.01 -0.32 -20.55
C GLY A 31 -9.84 -1.01 -19.46
N LEU A 32 -9.22 -1.33 -18.32
CA LEU A 32 -9.91 -1.92 -17.18
C LEU A 32 -10.76 -0.86 -16.49
N VAL A 33 -12.02 -1.20 -16.24
CA VAL A 33 -13.01 -0.35 -15.56
C VAL A 33 -13.71 -1.20 -14.52
N LYS A 34 -13.64 -0.78 -13.25
CA LYS A 34 -14.21 -1.47 -12.09
C LYS A 34 -13.76 -2.94 -12.00
N GLU A 35 -12.49 -3.19 -12.30
CA GLU A 35 -11.93 -4.55 -12.22
C GLU A 35 -11.86 -4.99 -10.75
N PRO A 36 -12.51 -6.10 -10.35
CA PRO A 36 -12.53 -6.52 -8.97
C PRO A 36 -11.21 -7.14 -8.51
N PHE A 37 -10.82 -6.84 -7.28
CA PHE A 37 -9.81 -7.64 -6.60
C PHE A 37 -10.38 -9.01 -6.21
N VAL A 38 -9.56 -10.06 -6.31
CA VAL A 38 -9.95 -11.45 -6.01
C VAL A 38 -8.99 -12.10 -5.01
N ALA A 39 -9.26 -13.33 -4.59
CA ALA A 39 -8.36 -14.14 -3.76
C ALA A 39 -8.01 -13.55 -2.37
N GLY A 40 -9.00 -12.98 -1.68
CA GLY A 40 -8.81 -12.45 -0.31
C GLY A 40 -8.20 -11.05 -0.25
N ILE A 41 -7.89 -10.45 -1.41
CA ILE A 41 -7.33 -9.11 -1.49
C ILE A 41 -8.33 -8.03 -1.01
N PRO A 42 -9.64 -8.08 -1.33
CA PRO A 42 -10.61 -7.13 -0.78
C PRO A 42 -10.56 -7.05 0.75
N GLU A 43 -10.55 -8.19 1.43
CA GLU A 43 -10.50 -8.29 2.90
C GLU A 43 -9.16 -7.79 3.46
N MET A 44 -8.07 -7.99 2.73
CA MET A 44 -6.78 -7.39 3.10
C MET A 44 -6.84 -5.88 2.99
N ILE A 45 -7.41 -5.32 1.91
CA ILE A 45 -7.57 -3.86 1.75
C ILE A 45 -8.43 -3.30 2.88
N ASP A 46 -9.52 -3.97 3.26
CA ASP A 46 -10.34 -3.56 4.41
C ASP A 46 -9.48 -3.39 5.68
N VAL A 47 -8.61 -4.35 5.99
CA VAL A 47 -7.69 -4.26 7.15
C VAL A 47 -6.66 -3.13 6.97
N LEU A 48 -6.20 -2.88 5.74
CA LEU A 48 -5.27 -1.77 5.47
C LEU A 48 -5.94 -0.40 5.69
N VAL A 49 -7.23 -0.29 5.38
CA VAL A 49 -7.96 1.00 5.42
C VAL A 49 -8.87 1.18 6.63
N ASP A 50 -9.05 0.18 7.51
CA ASP A 50 -9.97 0.25 8.65
C ASP A 50 -9.64 1.32 9.70
N GLY A 51 -8.54 2.07 9.49
CA GLY A 51 -8.11 3.16 10.35
C GLY A 51 -7.46 2.72 11.66
N THR A 52 -7.23 1.42 11.85
CA THR A 52 -6.55 0.86 13.02
C THR A 52 -5.04 0.73 12.84
N GLY A 53 -4.49 1.13 11.70
CA GLY A 53 -3.05 1.35 11.54
C GLY A 53 -2.66 2.80 11.85
N ASN A 54 -1.35 3.07 11.85
CA ASN A 54 -0.83 4.43 12.09
C ASN A 54 0.10 4.83 10.96
N TYR A 55 -0.05 6.05 10.46
CA TYR A 55 0.84 6.63 9.46
C TYR A 55 2.04 7.28 10.14
N TYR A 56 3.23 6.95 9.67
CA TYR A 56 4.48 7.57 10.09
C TYR A 56 5.11 8.27 8.90
N ARG A 57 5.62 9.48 9.14
CA ARG A 57 6.34 10.26 8.15
C ARG A 57 7.83 10.23 8.47
N LEU A 58 8.63 9.97 7.46
CA LEU A 58 10.06 10.24 7.45
C LEU A 58 10.28 11.50 6.63
N ASP A 59 11.11 12.42 7.13
CA ASP A 59 11.34 13.71 6.44
C ASP A 59 12.45 13.61 5.38
N ALA A 60 13.42 12.70 5.53
CA ALA A 60 14.58 12.57 4.64
C ALA A 60 14.99 11.10 4.41
N PRO A 61 14.63 10.49 3.27
CA PRO A 61 13.78 11.04 2.20
C PRO A 61 12.33 11.24 2.67
N PRO A 62 11.58 12.20 2.09
CA PRO A 62 10.18 12.39 2.42
C PRO A 62 9.39 11.14 2.00
N MET A 63 8.89 10.40 2.98
CA MET A 63 8.04 9.24 2.76
C MET A 63 7.01 9.11 3.88
N GLU A 64 5.83 8.62 3.52
CA GLU A 64 4.79 8.26 4.46
C GLU A 64 4.54 6.76 4.35
N GLY A 65 4.53 6.07 5.49
CA GLY A 65 4.31 4.64 5.58
C GLY A 65 3.18 4.33 6.54
N TRP A 66 2.26 3.49 6.10
CA TRP A 66 1.27 2.90 6.98
C TRP A 66 1.87 1.72 7.74
N ILE A 67 1.77 1.75 9.07
CA ILE A 67 2.14 0.64 9.94
C ILE A 67 0.87 -0.05 10.40
N CYS A 68 0.82 -1.35 10.13
CA CYS A 68 -0.38 -2.15 10.33
C CYS A 68 -0.80 -2.28 11.80
N PRO A 69 -2.04 -2.71 12.06
CA PRO A 69 -2.59 -2.85 13.41
C PRO A 69 -1.84 -3.88 14.26
N ALA A 70 -0.98 -4.72 13.65
CA ALA A 70 -0.12 -5.63 14.40
C ALA A 70 0.79 -4.90 15.41
N LEU A 71 1.05 -3.60 15.20
CA LEU A 71 1.73 -2.73 16.16
C LEU A 71 1.07 -2.77 17.56
N PHE A 72 -0.26 -2.82 17.62
CA PHE A 72 -1.03 -2.87 18.86
C PHE A 72 -0.91 -4.21 19.62
N ARG A 73 -0.23 -5.22 19.05
CA ARG A 73 0.18 -6.41 19.80
C ARG A 73 1.40 -6.16 20.70
N TYR A 74 2.15 -5.10 20.43
CA TYR A 74 3.39 -4.76 21.13
C TYR A 74 3.25 -3.51 22.00
N TYR A 75 2.36 -2.58 21.62
CA TYR A 75 2.18 -1.30 22.30
C TYR A 75 0.70 -1.05 22.60
N SER A 76 0.40 -0.46 23.76
CA SER A 76 -0.97 -0.07 24.14
C SER A 76 -1.49 1.16 23.39
N ALA A 77 -0.58 1.95 22.82
CA ALA A 77 -0.85 3.08 21.94
C ALA A 77 0.29 3.19 20.91
N PRO A 78 0.10 3.86 19.77
CA PRO A 78 1.16 4.05 18.79
C PRO A 78 2.29 4.89 19.41
N PRO A 79 3.56 4.43 19.40
CA PRO A 79 4.66 5.25 19.86
C PRO A 79 4.84 6.47 18.94
N GLU A 80 5.25 7.61 19.48
CA GLU A 80 5.51 8.82 18.69
C GLU A 80 6.64 8.60 17.67
N HIS A 81 7.62 7.75 18.01
CA HIS A 81 8.79 7.44 17.18
C HIS A 81 8.97 5.92 17.04
N LEU A 82 9.18 5.45 15.80
CA LEU A 82 9.49 4.06 15.47
C LEU A 82 10.92 3.95 14.93
N TYR A 83 11.73 3.11 15.57
CA TYR A 83 13.09 2.81 15.12
C TYR A 83 13.11 1.48 14.40
N VAL A 84 13.60 1.46 13.17
CA VAL A 84 13.68 0.25 12.34
C VAL A 84 15.15 -0.01 12.00
N LYS A 85 15.61 -1.24 12.27
CA LYS A 85 16.89 -1.73 11.75
C LYS A 85 16.60 -2.50 10.47
N ALA A 86 17.15 -2.03 9.36
CA ALA A 86 17.08 -2.72 8.07
C ALA A 86 18.49 -3.22 7.69
N GLU A 87 18.60 -4.51 7.37
CA GLU A 87 19.83 -5.12 6.85
C GLU A 87 19.54 -5.71 5.46
N PRO A 88 20.50 -5.68 4.52
CA PRO A 88 20.33 -6.35 3.25
C PRO A 88 20.04 -7.83 3.45
N ILE A 89 19.06 -8.36 2.72
CA ILE A 89 18.86 -9.81 2.64
C ILE A 89 19.95 -10.36 1.73
N THR A 90 20.95 -11.01 2.30
CA THR A 90 21.92 -11.82 1.54
C THR A 90 21.19 -13.07 1.05
N ARG A 91 21.05 -13.21 -0.26
CA ARG A 91 20.40 -14.35 -0.90
C ARG A 91 21.42 -15.35 -1.43
#